data_AF-A0A1B6C3T8-F1
#
_entry.id   AF-A0A1B6C3T8-F1
#
_cell.length_a   1.000
_cell.length_b   1.000
_cell.length_c   1.000
_cell.angle_alpha   90.00
_cell.angle_beta   90.00
_cell.angle_gamma   90.00
#
_symmetry.space_group_name_H-M   'P 1'
#
loop_
_entity.id
_entity.type
_entity.pdbx_description
1 polymer ?
#
loop_
_entity_poly.entity_id
_entity_poly.type
_entity_poly.pdbx_seq_one_letter_code
_entity_poly.pdbx_strand_id
1 'polypeptide(L)'
;EIVRLYFPSFRINRIESPITEYNGDCGESLTIYDASWPDDSRIIKTFCDTFSKPMEKHDFVSTGRSMVVQFESKTGSYSGSSLYYWAHYDFFNNTKFGRPVANTLCNEIFNSWDSPGGYLRSPLNTLIYANKNNVKCTYDFVTDYRLFARVLLNISMVNFKDSSDCN
;
A
#
# COMPACT_ATOMS: atom_id res chain seq x y z
N GLU A 1 -8.73 -2.14 6.10
CA GLU A 1 -8.40 -2.47 4.70
C GLU A 1 -7.38 -1.46 4.19
N ILE A 2 -6.64 -1.82 3.15
CA ILE A 2 -5.75 -0.95 2.40
C ILE A 2 -6.04 -1.11 0.91
N VAL A 3 -5.68 -0.10 0.12
CA VAL A 3 -5.88 -0.03 -1.33
C VAL A 3 -4.53 -0.22 -2.00
N ARG A 4 -4.47 -1.11 -2.99
CA ARG A 4 -3.36 -1.18 -3.95
C ARG A 4 -3.84 -0.64 -5.27
N LEU A 5 -3.01 0.14 -5.92
CA LEU A 5 -3.19 0.64 -7.27
C LEU A 5 -1.94 0.32 -8.07
N TYR A 6 -2.09 -0.19 -9.28
CA TYR A 6 -0.99 -0.31 -10.23
C TYR A 6 -1.47 -0.06 -11.65
N PHE A 7 -0.55 0.34 -12.52
CA PHE A 7 -0.85 0.60 -13.92
C PHE A 7 -0.22 -0.48 -14.80
N PRO A 8 -1.01 -1.39 -15.40
CA PRO A 8 -0.50 -2.32 -16.39
C PRO A 8 0.04 -1.62 -17.64
N SER A 9 -0.52 -0.46 -17.98
CA SER A 9 -0.10 0.37 -19.10
C SER A 9 -0.17 1.83 -18.68
N PHE A 10 0.93 2.55 -18.86
CA PHE A 10 1.02 3.98 -18.59
C PHE A 10 1.90 4.61 -19.66
N ARG A 11 1.36 5.57 -20.40
CA ARG A 11 2.08 6.28 -21.45
C ARG A 11 1.89 7.77 -21.28
N ILE A 12 2.98 8.48 -21.48
CA ILE A 12 3.02 9.94 -21.45
C ILE A 12 3.54 10.39 -22.79
N ASN A 13 2.73 11.17 -23.47
CA ASN A 13 3.09 11.84 -24.71
C ASN A 13 3.25 13.35 -24.45
N ARG A 14 3.67 14.09 -25.46
CA ARG A 14 3.58 15.55 -25.40
C ARG A 14 2.12 15.97 -25.61
N ILE A 15 1.75 17.10 -25.01
CA ILE A 15 0.44 17.71 -25.25
C ILE A 15 0.39 18.17 -26.71
N GLU A 16 -0.61 17.72 -27.45
CA GLU A 16 -0.88 18.13 -28.83
C GLU A 16 -2.06 19.09 -28.87
N SER A 17 -1.97 20.15 -29.68
CA SER A 17 -3.06 21.12 -29.89
C SER A 17 -3.70 21.66 -28.58
N PRO A 18 -2.90 22.28 -27.69
CA PRO A 18 -3.42 22.83 -26.43
C PRO A 18 -4.45 23.93 -26.69
N ILE A 19 -5.50 23.97 -25.86
CA ILE A 19 -6.53 25.03 -25.94
C ILE A 19 -5.95 26.34 -25.39
N THR A 20 -5.21 26.24 -24.28
CA THR A 20 -4.49 27.35 -23.64
C THR A 20 -3.01 26.98 -23.53
N GLU A 21 -2.14 27.89 -23.94
CA GLU A 21 -0.70 27.71 -23.74
C GLU A 21 -0.37 27.76 -22.24
N TYR A 22 0.47 26.83 -21.79
CA TYR A 22 0.93 26.78 -20.41
C TYR A 22 2.45 26.75 -20.38
N ASN A 23 3.05 27.76 -19.74
CA ASN A 23 4.50 27.96 -19.67
C ASN A 23 5.15 27.40 -18.39
N GLY A 24 4.39 26.66 -17.58
CA GLY A 24 4.93 26.01 -16.38
C GLY A 24 5.45 24.59 -16.66
N ASP A 25 6.00 23.96 -15.63
CA ASP A 25 6.73 22.68 -15.79
C ASP A 25 5.84 21.47 -16.11
N CYS A 26 4.58 21.48 -15.66
CA CYS A 26 3.61 20.40 -15.88
C CYS A 26 2.28 20.96 -16.38
N GLY A 27 2.00 20.78 -17.68
CA GLY A 27 0.74 21.18 -18.29
C GLY A 27 -0.40 20.21 -17.96
N GLU A 28 -0.07 18.93 -17.83
CA GLU A 28 -0.97 17.89 -17.34
C GLU A 28 -0.28 17.01 -16.30
N SER A 29 -1.03 16.58 -15.30
CA SER A 29 -0.50 15.71 -14.26
C SER A 29 -1.52 14.70 -13.74
N LEU A 30 -1.00 13.59 -13.23
CA LEU A 30 -1.76 12.58 -12.51
C LEU A 30 -1.13 12.39 -11.13
N THR A 31 -1.83 12.75 -10.07
CA THR A 31 -1.36 12.62 -8.70
C THR A 31 -2.15 11.56 -7.94
N ILE A 32 -1.43 10.73 -7.20
CA ILE A 32 -1.98 9.70 -6.32
C ILE A 32 -1.77 10.15 -4.88
N TYR A 33 -2.86 10.20 -4.10
CA TYR A 33 -2.86 10.62 -2.70
C TYR A 33 -3.29 9.47 -1.79
N ASP A 34 -2.57 9.29 -0.68
CA ASP A 34 -2.90 8.36 0.41
C ASP A 34 -3.90 9.01 1.40
N ALA A 35 -5.04 9.45 0.86
CA ALA A 35 -6.09 10.15 1.57
C ALA A 35 -7.45 9.95 0.88
N SER A 36 -8.54 10.40 1.53
CA SER A 36 -9.90 10.40 0.96
C SER A 36 -10.22 11.63 0.12
N TRP A 37 -9.32 12.62 0.07
CA TRP A 37 -9.39 13.82 -0.77
C TRP A 37 -7.97 14.17 -1.27
N PRO A 38 -7.81 15.06 -2.26
CA PRO A 38 -6.49 15.56 -2.67
C PRO A 38 -5.80 16.32 -1.54
N ASP A 39 -4.90 15.65 -0.82
CA ASP A 39 -4.14 16.20 0.30
C ASP A 39 -2.65 16.18 -0.04
N ASP A 40 -2.07 17.35 -0.29
CA ASP A 40 -0.68 17.51 -0.71
C ASP A 40 0.32 17.00 0.34
N SER A 41 -0.06 16.89 1.61
CA SER A 41 0.79 16.28 2.65
C SER A 41 0.87 14.75 2.56
N ARG A 42 0.02 14.14 1.73
CA ARG A 42 -0.18 12.70 1.61
C ARG A 42 0.03 12.20 0.17
N ILE A 43 0.86 12.88 -0.62
CA ILE A 43 1.18 12.47 -1.99
C ILE A 43 2.00 11.18 -1.97
N ILE A 44 1.52 10.16 -2.68
CA ILE A 44 2.29 8.95 -2.98
C ILE A 44 3.19 9.20 -4.18
N LYS A 45 2.61 9.70 -5.29
CA LYS A 45 3.34 9.94 -6.54
C LYS A 45 2.59 10.92 -7.44
N THR A 46 3.34 11.79 -8.11
CA THR A 46 2.85 12.61 -9.22
C THR A 46 3.54 12.21 -10.52
N PHE A 47 2.75 12.02 -11.57
CA PHE A 47 3.18 11.89 -12.95
C PHE A 47 2.87 13.19 -13.69
N CYS A 48 3.74 13.57 -14.62
CA CYS A 48 3.71 14.82 -15.34
C CYS A 48 4.18 14.61 -16.79
N ASP A 49 3.60 15.38 -17.70
CA ASP A 49 3.79 15.28 -19.15
C ASP A 49 5.25 15.46 -19.63
N THR A 50 6.07 16.19 -18.87
CA THR A 50 7.43 16.57 -19.27
C THR A 50 8.54 15.64 -18.75
N PHE A 51 8.41 15.09 -17.53
CA PHE A 51 9.55 14.45 -16.82
C PHE A 51 9.27 13.07 -16.23
N SER A 52 8.09 12.49 -16.42
CA SER A 52 7.75 11.23 -15.77
C SER A 52 8.06 10.02 -16.64
N LYS A 53 9.03 9.21 -16.22
CA LYS A 53 9.22 7.87 -16.83
C LYS A 53 8.04 6.98 -16.43
N PRO A 54 7.47 6.19 -17.36
CA PRO A 54 6.49 5.17 -17.02
C PRO A 54 7.05 4.20 -15.99
N MET A 55 6.39 4.07 -14.83
CA MET A 55 6.70 3.06 -13.83
C MET A 55 5.75 1.86 -14.00
N GLU A 56 5.86 1.20 -15.15
CA GLU A 56 5.03 0.02 -15.43
C GLU A 56 5.18 -1.01 -14.31
N LYS A 57 4.05 -1.58 -13.88
CA LYS A 57 3.98 -2.67 -12.89
C LYS A 57 4.52 -2.33 -11.50
N HIS A 58 4.59 -1.04 -11.14
CA HIS A 58 4.83 -0.65 -9.76
C HIS A 58 3.52 -0.61 -8.96
N ASP A 59 3.56 -1.15 -7.75
CA ASP A 59 2.42 -1.17 -6.82
C ASP A 59 2.45 0.05 -5.90
N PHE A 60 1.44 0.89 -6.01
CA PHE A 60 1.17 1.97 -5.06
C PHE A 60 0.21 1.46 -4.00
N VAL A 61 0.61 1.52 -2.72
CA VAL A 61 -0.17 0.96 -1.60
C VAL A 61 -0.49 2.06 -0.60
N SER A 62 -1.77 2.23 -0.27
CA SER A 62 -2.23 3.17 0.73
C SER A 62 -1.95 2.68 2.16
N THR A 63 -1.89 3.61 3.11
CA THR A 63 -1.89 3.28 4.54
C THR A 63 -3.29 3.12 5.11
N GLY A 64 -4.31 3.66 4.43
CA GLY A 64 -5.72 3.63 4.85
C GLY A 64 -6.66 2.96 3.86
N ARG A 65 -7.96 3.06 4.13
CA ARG A 65 -9.03 2.46 3.30
C ARG A 65 -9.40 3.28 2.06
N SER A 66 -8.71 4.40 1.83
CA SER A 66 -9.01 5.33 0.75
C SER A 66 -7.71 5.75 0.05
N MET A 67 -7.83 5.99 -1.24
CA MET A 67 -6.79 6.54 -2.11
C MET A 67 -7.51 7.41 -3.14
N VAL A 68 -6.92 8.57 -3.47
CA VAL A 68 -7.43 9.44 -4.52
C VAL A 68 -6.44 9.45 -5.67
N VAL A 69 -6.96 9.34 -6.89
CA VAL A 69 -6.20 9.52 -8.12
C VAL A 69 -6.82 10.72 -8.83
N GLN A 70 -6.05 11.80 -8.96
CA GLN A 70 -6.50 13.04 -9.55
C GLN A 70 -5.72 13.31 -10.83
N PHE A 71 -6.45 13.46 -11.93
CA PHE A 71 -5.92 14.00 -13.16
C PHE A 71 -6.23 15.50 -13.23
N GLU A 72 -5.22 16.31 -13.54
CA GLU A 72 -5.35 17.75 -13.73
C GLU A 72 -4.75 18.15 -15.08
N SER A 73 -5.51 18.92 -15.87
CA SER A 73 -5.05 19.50 -17.13
C SER A 73 -5.21 21.01 -17.08
N LYS A 74 -4.11 21.75 -17.23
CA LYS A 74 -4.06 23.22 -17.22
C LYS A 74 -4.18 23.80 -18.61
N THR A 75 -3.83 23.03 -19.63
CA THR A 75 -3.89 23.46 -21.04
C THR A 75 -5.22 23.12 -21.68
N GLY A 76 -5.84 22.00 -21.29
CA GLY A 76 -6.82 21.31 -22.13
C GLY A 76 -6.21 20.84 -23.46
N SER A 77 -6.97 20.09 -24.27
CA SER A 77 -6.52 19.64 -25.58
C SER A 77 -7.68 19.22 -26.47
N TYR A 78 -7.62 19.58 -27.76
CA TYR A 78 -8.55 19.07 -28.78
C TYR A 78 -8.22 17.65 -29.24
N SER A 79 -6.97 17.20 -29.04
CA SER A 79 -6.49 15.86 -29.39
C SER A 79 -6.64 14.84 -28.25
N GLY A 80 -7.07 15.29 -27.05
CA GLY A 80 -7.15 14.48 -25.84
C GLY A 80 -5.95 14.69 -24.90
N SER A 81 -5.98 14.04 -23.73
CA SER A 81 -4.90 14.15 -22.73
C SER A 81 -3.60 13.52 -23.23
N SER A 82 -2.49 14.12 -22.83
CA SER A 82 -1.13 13.60 -22.97
C SER A 82 -0.85 12.36 -22.10
N LEU A 83 -1.65 12.10 -21.06
CA LEU A 83 -1.52 10.95 -20.17
C LEU A 83 -2.55 9.87 -20.54
N TYR A 84 -2.05 8.72 -20.99
CA TYR A 84 -2.85 7.55 -21.30
C TYR A 84 -2.52 6.43 -20.31
N TYR A 85 -3.49 6.05 -19.48
CA TYR A 85 -3.27 5.04 -18.46
C TYR A 85 -4.45 4.08 -18.32
N TRP A 86 -4.14 2.85 -17.95
CA TRP A 86 -5.09 1.88 -17.46
C TRP A 86 -4.68 1.49 -16.05
N ALA A 87 -5.61 1.50 -15.11
CA ALA A 87 -5.34 1.28 -13.70
C ALA A 87 -6.15 0.11 -13.17
N HIS A 88 -5.52 -0.72 -12.35
CA HIS A 88 -6.19 -1.75 -11.55
C HIS A 88 -6.06 -1.39 -10.09
N TYR A 89 -7.15 -1.60 -9.35
CA TYR A 89 -7.17 -1.41 -7.91
C TYR A 89 -7.73 -2.65 -7.20
N ASP A 90 -7.16 -2.94 -6.05
CA ASP A 90 -7.51 -4.06 -5.20
C ASP A 90 -7.60 -3.60 -3.73
N PHE A 91 -8.45 -4.25 -2.95
CA PHE A 91 -8.54 -4.03 -1.50
C PHE A 91 -7.96 -5.22 -0.74
N PHE A 92 -7.10 -4.94 0.24
CA PHE A 92 -6.52 -5.96 1.10
C PHE A 92 -6.89 -5.76 2.55
N ASN A 93 -7.23 -6.85 3.22
CA ASN A 93 -7.48 -6.82 4.64
C ASN A 93 -6.15 -6.72 5.41
N ASN A 94 -5.85 -5.53 5.91
CA ASN A 94 -4.66 -5.26 6.72
C ASN A 94 -4.97 -5.19 8.22
N THR A 95 -6.00 -5.93 8.68
CA THR A 95 -6.33 -6.02 10.10
C THR A 95 -5.21 -6.72 10.84
N LYS A 96 -4.80 -6.13 11.97
CA LYS A 96 -3.79 -6.62 12.90
C LYS A 96 -4.45 -6.85 14.25
N PHE A 97 -3.95 -7.81 15.01
CA PHE A 97 -4.54 -8.20 16.30
C PHE A 97 -3.73 -7.69 17.49
N GLY A 98 -2.42 -7.48 17.31
CA GLY A 98 -1.54 -6.80 18.23
C GLY A 98 -1.17 -5.39 17.77
N ARG A 99 -0.25 -4.76 18.49
CA ARG A 99 0.32 -3.47 18.10
C ARG A 99 1.33 -3.65 16.96
N PRO A 100 1.17 -2.96 15.81
CA PRO A 100 2.12 -3.07 14.72
C PRO A 100 3.49 -2.49 15.10
N VAL A 101 4.57 -3.18 14.72
CA VAL A 101 5.92 -2.64 14.84
C VAL A 101 6.26 -1.81 13.60
N ALA A 102 6.69 -0.56 13.81
CA ALA A 102 7.08 0.35 12.74
C ALA A 102 8.21 -0.25 11.88
N ASN A 103 8.20 0.06 10.57
CA ASN A 103 9.19 -0.40 9.60
C ASN A 103 9.30 -1.92 9.44
N THR A 104 8.30 -2.68 9.87
CA THR A 104 8.21 -4.12 9.62
C THR A 104 7.02 -4.44 8.72
N LEU A 105 7.09 -5.55 8.01
CA LEU A 105 6.00 -5.97 7.12
C LEU A 105 4.77 -6.45 7.92
N CYS A 106 5.02 -7.18 9.01
CA CYS A 106 3.98 -7.95 9.71
C CYS A 106 4.29 -8.22 11.19
N ASN A 107 5.29 -7.56 11.80
CA ASN A 107 5.57 -7.84 13.21
C ASN A 107 4.51 -7.17 14.08
N GLU A 108 4.09 -7.88 15.14
CA GLU A 108 3.08 -7.41 16.08
C GLU A 108 3.49 -7.72 17.53
N ILE A 109 3.17 -6.80 18.43
CA ILE A 109 3.40 -6.93 19.88
C ILE A 109 2.06 -7.06 20.59
N PHE A 110 1.92 -8.10 21.41
CA PHE A 110 0.76 -8.39 22.24
C PHE A 110 1.10 -8.13 23.69
N ASN A 111 0.67 -6.99 24.21
CA ASN A 111 0.90 -6.62 25.60
C ASN A 111 -0.28 -7.05 26.48
N SER A 112 0.03 -7.71 27.60
CA SER A 112 -0.98 -8.15 28.58
C SER A 112 -1.81 -7.02 29.21
N TRP A 113 -1.27 -5.80 29.27
CA TRP A 113 -1.97 -4.62 29.78
C TRP A 113 -2.87 -3.93 28.74
N ASP A 114 -2.69 -4.22 27.44
CA ASP A 114 -3.62 -3.77 26.40
C ASP A 114 -4.80 -4.74 26.30
N SER A 115 -4.50 -6.04 26.31
CA SER A 115 -5.49 -7.11 26.41
C SER A 115 -4.87 -8.36 27.05
N PRO A 116 -5.50 -8.96 28.08
CA PRO A 116 -4.97 -10.14 28.76
C PRO A 116 -5.03 -11.42 27.89
N GLY A 117 -5.75 -11.38 26.77
CA GLY A 117 -5.88 -12.47 25.80
C GLY A 117 -6.33 -11.97 24.44
N GLY A 118 -6.33 -12.83 23.44
CA GLY A 118 -6.73 -12.46 22.10
C GLY A 118 -6.50 -13.55 21.07
N TYR A 119 -6.56 -13.16 19.80
CA TYR A 119 -6.32 -14.04 18.67
C TYR A 119 -5.03 -13.65 17.97
N LEU A 120 -4.30 -14.65 17.48
CA LEU A 120 -3.18 -14.47 16.56
C LEU A 120 -3.56 -15.10 15.23
N ARG A 121 -3.20 -14.45 14.12
CA ARG A 121 -3.30 -15.01 12.78
C ARG A 121 -2.11 -14.58 11.93
N SER A 122 -1.78 -15.38 10.92
CA SER A 122 -0.87 -14.93 9.86
C SER A 122 -1.42 -13.68 9.16
N PRO A 123 -0.55 -12.86 8.53
CA PRO A 123 -1.01 -11.62 7.91
C PRO A 123 -2.12 -11.87 6.90
N LEU A 124 -3.23 -11.18 7.09
CA LEU A 124 -4.40 -11.25 6.18
C LEU A 124 -4.16 -10.50 4.87
N ASN A 125 -3.22 -9.57 4.87
CA ASN A 125 -2.82 -8.82 3.70
C ASN A 125 -1.98 -9.72 2.78
N THR A 126 -2.61 -10.27 1.75
CA THR A 126 -1.97 -11.22 0.84
C THR A 126 -0.84 -10.59 0.00
N LEU A 127 -0.78 -9.27 -0.11
CA LEU A 127 0.35 -8.56 -0.75
C LEU A 127 1.70 -8.86 -0.11
N ILE A 128 1.69 -9.18 1.19
CA ILE A 128 2.92 -9.52 1.93
C ILE A 128 3.57 -10.77 1.32
N TYR A 129 2.76 -11.72 0.82
CA TYR A 129 3.25 -12.95 0.21
C TYR A 129 3.52 -12.82 -1.30
N ALA A 130 2.89 -11.86 -1.98
CA ALA A 130 2.95 -11.74 -3.45
C ALA A 130 4.36 -11.42 -3.98
N ASN A 131 5.11 -10.58 -3.25
CA ASN A 131 6.33 -9.97 -3.76
C ASN A 131 7.62 -10.51 -3.12
N LYS A 132 7.55 -11.44 -2.17
CA LYS A 132 8.72 -11.88 -1.39
C LYS A 132 8.70 -13.38 -1.10
N ASN A 133 9.73 -14.07 -1.60
CA ASN A 133 9.94 -15.50 -1.37
C ASN A 133 10.20 -15.84 0.11
N ASN A 134 10.63 -14.87 0.93
CA ASN A 134 10.97 -15.05 2.34
C ASN A 134 10.26 -13.99 3.20
N VAL A 135 9.01 -14.25 3.56
CA VAL A 135 8.27 -13.44 4.54
C VAL A 135 8.69 -13.87 5.95
N LYS A 136 9.16 -12.92 6.76
CA LYS A 136 9.48 -13.14 8.19
C LYS A 136 8.61 -12.21 9.03
N CYS A 137 7.80 -12.81 9.90
CA CYS A 137 6.96 -12.11 10.86
C CYS A 137 7.35 -12.57 12.27
N THR A 138 7.48 -11.62 13.20
CA THR A 138 7.73 -11.87 14.62
C THR A 138 6.55 -11.39 15.43
N TYR A 139 6.07 -12.26 16.33
CA TYR A 139 4.96 -11.98 17.23
C TYR A 139 5.46 -12.06 18.67
N ASP A 140 5.52 -10.92 19.34
CA ASP A 140 6.05 -10.82 20.70
C ASP A 140 4.90 -10.76 21.71
N PHE A 141 4.88 -11.68 22.66
CA PHE A 141 3.89 -11.73 23.75
C PHE A 141 4.54 -11.23 25.04
N VAL A 142 4.10 -10.09 25.54
CA VAL A 142 4.71 -9.42 26.70
C VAL A 142 3.76 -9.43 27.90
N THR A 143 4.16 -10.16 28.94
CA THR A 143 3.42 -10.27 30.20
C THR A 143 4.01 -9.38 31.29
N ASP A 144 3.22 -9.06 32.32
CA ASP A 144 3.74 -8.39 33.51
C ASP A 144 4.63 -9.36 34.32
N TYR A 145 5.91 -9.02 34.42
CA TYR A 145 6.91 -9.79 35.14
C TYR A 145 6.60 -9.95 36.64
N ARG A 146 5.88 -8.97 37.24
CA ARG A 146 5.57 -8.97 38.69
C ARG A 146 4.54 -10.04 39.05
N LEU A 147 3.68 -10.37 38.09
CA LEU A 147 2.59 -11.32 38.28
C LEU A 147 3.01 -12.76 37.96
N PHE A 148 4.26 -13.00 37.55
CA PHE A 148 4.73 -14.30 37.03
C PHE A 148 3.77 -14.88 35.98
N ALA A 149 3.12 -14.01 35.21
CA ALA A 149 2.05 -14.38 34.30
C ALA A 149 2.62 -15.15 33.11
N ARG A 150 1.96 -16.26 32.76
CA ARG A 150 2.36 -17.16 31.66
C ARG A 150 1.53 -16.89 30.42
N VAL A 151 2.15 -17.05 29.26
CA VAL A 151 1.46 -17.02 27.97
C VAL A 151 0.98 -18.44 27.64
N LEU A 152 -0.32 -18.59 27.41
CA LEU A 152 -0.91 -19.82 26.89
C LEU A 152 -1.25 -19.62 25.41
N LEU A 153 -0.54 -20.32 24.52
CA LEU A 153 -0.82 -20.30 23.08
C LEU A 153 -1.59 -21.56 22.70
N ASN A 154 -2.78 -21.39 22.14
CA ASN A 154 -3.55 -22.47 21.55
C ASN A 154 -3.57 -22.32 20.02
N ILE A 155 -3.01 -23.29 19.31
CA ILE A 155 -2.92 -23.28 17.85
C ILE A 155 -4.09 -24.10 17.31
N SER A 156 -5.08 -23.41 16.73
CA SER A 156 -6.30 -24.05 16.21
C SER A 156 -6.19 -24.53 14.76
N MET A 157 -5.39 -23.85 13.93
CA MET A 157 -5.24 -24.17 12.51
C MET A 157 -3.84 -23.80 12.02
N VAL A 158 -3.24 -24.71 11.26
CA VAL A 158 -1.97 -24.51 10.57
C VAL A 158 -2.12 -25.00 9.14
N ASN A 159 -1.68 -24.20 8.17
CA ASN A 159 -1.62 -24.59 6.78
C ASN A 159 -0.40 -23.92 6.13
N PHE A 160 0.72 -24.64 6.12
CA PHE A 160 1.96 -24.22 5.48
C PHE A 160 2.19 -25.05 4.23
N LYS A 161 3.02 -24.54 3.31
CA LYS A 161 3.48 -25.30 2.16
C LYS A 161 4.34 -26.46 2.64
N ASP A 162 4.11 -27.66 2.13
CA ASP A 162 4.94 -28.82 2.43
C ASP A 162 6.40 -28.57 2.01
N SER A 163 7.31 -28.84 2.95
CA SER A 163 8.76 -28.81 2.76
C SER A 163 9.37 -29.95 3.56
N SER A 164 10.30 -30.69 2.96
CA SER A 164 10.98 -31.82 3.61
C SER A 164 11.96 -31.40 4.71
N ASP A 165 12.32 -30.12 4.76
CA ASP A 165 13.27 -29.56 5.74
C ASP A 165 12.66 -28.31 6.39
N CYS A 166 12.12 -28.49 7.60
CA CYS A 166 11.73 -27.42 8.51
C CYS A 166 12.67 -27.51 9.73
N ASN A 167 13.93 -27.08 9.56
CA ASN A 167 14.89 -26.93 10.66
C ASN A 167 14.88 -25.50 11.20
#